data_AF-A0A6G1HJ50-F1
#
_entry.id   AF-A0A6G1HJ50-F1
#
_cell.length_a   1.000
_cell.length_b   1.000
_cell.length_c   1.000
_cell.angle_alpha   90.00
_cell.angle_beta   90.00
_cell.angle_gamma   90.00
#
_symmetry.space_group_name_H-M   'P 1'
#
loop_
_entity.id
_entity.type
_entity.pdbx_description
1 polymer ?
#
loop_
_entity_poly.entity_id
_entity_poly.type
_entity_poly.pdbx_seq_one_letter_code
_entity_poly.pdbx_strand_id
1 'polypeptide(L)' 'LPVLRPCLLILTKIKRWAYSAMSTRPATVLKAGRDIADIVVLTDLLARHGEAINFSGYKADNAHRLYKHVGKLIRMLG' A
#
# COMPACT_ATOMS: atom_id res chain seq x y z
N LEU A 1 -0.17 -7.46 22.16
CA LEU A 1 0.90 -7.41 21.13
C LEU A 1 0.93 -6.00 20.55
N PRO A 2 2.10 -5.33 20.44
CA PRO A 2 2.17 -4.04 19.76
C PRO A 2 1.81 -4.23 18.29
N VAL A 3 0.69 -3.66 17.85
CA VAL A 3 0.26 -3.69 16.44
C VAL A 3 0.77 -2.43 15.76
N LEU A 4 1.42 -2.59 14.61
CA LEU A 4 1.84 -1.45 13.78
C LEU A 4 0.61 -0.62 13.36
N ARG A 5 0.75 0.70 13.34
CA ARG A 5 -0.33 1.59 12.86
C ARG A 5 -0.78 1.20 11.45
N PRO A 6 -2.09 1.17 11.14
CA PRO A 6 -2.59 0.73 9.84
C PRO A 6 -1.98 1.49 8.66
N CYS A 7 -1.70 2.79 8.82
CA CYS A 7 -0.97 3.59 7.84
C CYS A 7 0.37 2.93 7.43
N LEU A 8 1.18 2.47 8.39
CA LEU A 8 2.47 1.82 8.09
C LEU A 8 2.31 0.46 7.41
N LEU A 9 1.27 -0.29 7.78
CA LEU A 9 0.93 -1.55 7.14
C LEU A 9 0.57 -1.32 5.67
N ILE A 10 -0.27 -0.32 5.38
CA ILE A 10 -0.64 0.07 4.01
C ILE A 10 0.60 0.45 3.20
N LEU A 11 1.49 1.28 3.73
CA LEU A 11 2.70 1.69 3.00
C LEU A 11 3.60 0.48 2.65
N THR A 12 3.73 -0.46 3.59
CA THR A 12 4.51 -1.68 3.39
C THR A 12 3.89 -2.57 2.32
N LYS A 13 2.56 -2.68 2.31
CA LYS A 13 1.79 -3.42 1.31
C LYS A 13 1.88 -2.78 -0.07
N ILE A 14 1.75 -1.46 -0.18
CA ILE A 14 1.90 -0.71 -1.44
C ILE A 14 3.31 -0.91 -2.02
N LYS A 15 4.35 -0.82 -1.19
CA LYS A 15 5.72 -1.06 -1.63
C LYS A 15 5.90 -2.48 -2.18
N ARG A 16 5.37 -3.48 -1.47
CA ARG A 16 5.45 -4.90 -1.89
C ARG A 16 4.67 -5.17 -3.17
N TRP A 17 3.44 -4.65 -3.26
CA TRP A 17 2.61 -4.73 -4.45
C TRP A 17 3.33 -4.14 -5.65
N ALA A 18 3.98 -2.97 -5.51
CA ALA A 18 4.65 -2.31 -6.63
C ALA A 18 5.75 -3.16 -7.28
N TYR A 19 6.49 -3.96 -6.49
CA TYR A 19 7.47 -4.93 -7.02
C TYR A 19 6.80 -6.12 -7.71
N SER A 20 5.59 -6.47 -7.31
CA SER A 20 4.86 -7.66 -7.78
C SER A 20 3.95 -7.35 -8.97
N ALA A 21 3.57 -6.09 -9.16
CA ALA A 21 2.54 -5.64 -10.10
C ALA A 21 2.85 -5.87 -11.59
N MET A 22 4.10 -6.16 -11.96
CA MET A 22 4.50 -6.48 -13.34
C MET A 22 4.86 -7.96 -13.53
N SER A 23 4.70 -8.78 -12.49
CA SER A 23 5.09 -10.18 -12.56
C SER A 23 4.08 -11.00 -13.36
N THR A 24 4.57 -11.93 -14.17
CA THR A 24 3.77 -12.96 -14.84
C THR A 24 3.77 -14.30 -14.11
N ARG A 25 4.53 -14.43 -13.02
CA ARG A 25 4.62 -15.67 -12.25
C ARG A 25 3.33 -15.86 -11.44
N PRO A 26 2.60 -16.99 -11.56
CA PRO A 26 1.29 -17.17 -10.94
C PRO A 26 1.23 -16.88 -9.43
N ALA A 27 2.23 -17.35 -8.68
CA ALA A 27 2.30 -17.12 -7.23
C ALA A 27 2.48 -15.64 -6.87
N THR A 28 3.24 -14.89 -7.68
CA THR A 28 3.46 -13.45 -7.47
C THR A 28 2.23 -12.63 -7.85
N VAL A 29 1.53 -13.02 -8.92
CA VAL A 29 0.24 -12.41 -9.32
C VAL A 29 -0.80 -12.58 -8.22
N LEU A 30 -0.95 -13.80 -7.69
CA LEU A 30 -1.87 -14.08 -6.59
C LEU A 30 -1.53 -13.25 -5.34
N LYS A 31 -0.22 -13.12 -5.04
CA LYS A 31 0.25 -12.30 -3.92
C LYS A 31 -0.03 -10.81 -4.13
N ALA A 32 0.13 -10.30 -5.36
CA ALA A 32 -0.22 -8.92 -5.69
C ALA A 32 -1.72 -8.65 -5.50
N GLY A 33 -2.58 -9.60 -5.89
CA GLY A 33 -4.03 -9.53 -5.63
C GLY A 33 -4.36 -9.47 -4.14
N ARG A 34 -3.69 -10.30 -3.32
CA ARG A 34 -3.86 -10.27 -1.85
C ARG A 34 -3.37 -8.95 -1.24
N ASP A 35 -2.23 -8.43 -1.70
CA ASP A 35 -1.75 -7.14 -1.23
C ASP A 35 -2.75 -6.00 -1.59
N ILE A 36 -3.43 -6.06 -2.74
CA ILE A 36 -4.52 -5.11 -3.07
C ILE A 36 -5.69 -5.25 -2.09
N ALA A 37 -6.17 -6.47 -1.85
CA ALA A 37 -7.28 -6.71 -0.92
C ALA A 37 -6.97 -6.19 0.48
N ASP A 38 -5.74 -6.44 0.97
CA ASP A 38 -5.27 -5.92 2.26
C ASP A 38 -5.23 -4.39 2.28
N ILE A 39 -4.74 -3.75 1.20
CA ILE A 39 -4.70 -2.28 1.11
C ILE A 39 -6.12 -1.70 1.16
N VAL A 40 -7.08 -2.29 0.44
CA VAL A 40 -8.47 -1.83 0.44
C VAL A 40 -9.08 -1.93 1.85
N VAL A 41 -8.94 -3.08 2.51
CA VAL A 41 -9.47 -3.29 3.87
C VAL A 41 -8.85 -2.30 4.86
N LEU A 42 -7.54 -2.11 4.81
CA LEU A 42 -6.86 -1.21 5.74
C LEU A 42 -7.19 0.27 5.46
N THR A 43 -7.39 0.65 4.20
CA THR A 43 -7.77 2.03 3.85
C THR A 43 -9.22 2.33 4.26
N ASP A 44 -10.13 1.37 4.11
CA ASP A 44 -11.49 1.46 4.63
C ASP A 44 -11.50 1.60 6.16
N LEU A 45 -10.66 0.83 6.87
CA LEU A 45 -10.51 0.96 8.31
C LEU A 45 -10.07 2.38 8.71
N LEU A 46 -9.05 2.94 8.05
CA LEU A 46 -8.62 4.32 8.31
C LEU A 46 -9.75 5.32 8.06
N ALA A 47 -10.46 5.18 6.94
CA ALA A 47 -11.56 6.07 6.59
C ALA A 47 -12.69 6.06 7.64
N ARG A 48 -13.06 4.86 8.14
CA ARG A 48 -14.06 4.71 9.20
C ARG A 48 -13.65 5.36 10.52
N HIS A 49 -12.35 5.47 10.78
CA HIS A 49 -11.81 6.13 11.97
C HIS A 49 -11.48 7.62 11.75
N GLY A 50 -11.78 8.18 10.57
CA GLY A 50 -11.43 9.57 10.24
C GLY A 50 -9.92 9.79 10.13
N GLU A 51 -9.15 8.73 9.94
CA GLU A 51 -7.71 8.78 9.83
C GLU A 51 -7.28 8.85 8.36
N ALA A 52 -6.17 9.53 8.11
CA ALA A 52 -5.53 9.60 6.80
C ALA A 52 -4.06 9.18 6.91
N ILE A 53 -3.53 8.68 5.80
CA ILE A 53 -2.09 8.41 5.70
C ILE A 53 -1.37 9.76 5.55
N ASN A 54 -0.78 10.24 6.64
CA ASN A 54 0.06 11.43 6.58
C ASN A 54 1.45 11.09 6.04
N PHE A 55 1.71 11.45 4.79
CA PHE A 55 3.01 11.26 4.15
C PHE A 55 4.02 12.38 4.45
N SER A 56 3.61 13.53 5.01
CA SER A 56 4.51 14.67 5.26
C SER A 56 5.57 14.39 6.32
N GLY A 57 5.26 13.49 7.27
CA GLY A 57 6.21 13.00 8.28
C GLY A 57 7.08 11.82 7.82
N TYR A 58 6.86 11.29 6.61
CA TYR A 58 7.59 10.12 6.12
C TYR A 58 8.97 10.52 5.60
N LYS A 59 9.92 10.70 6.52
CA LYS A 59 11.35 10.88 6.23
C LYS A 59 12.01 9.54 5.91
N ALA A 60 11.71 8.99 4.73
CA ALA A 60 12.53 7.93 4.16
C ALA A 60 13.28 8.50 2.95
N ASP A 61 14.52 8.08 2.75
CA ASP A 61 15.38 8.47 1.61
C ASP A 61 14.74 8.22 0.24
N ASN A 62 13.59 7.52 0.20
CA ASN A 62 12.88 7.10 -0.99
C ASN A 62 11.37 7.47 -1.00
N ALA A 63 10.93 8.49 -0.23
CA ALA A 63 9.52 8.90 -0.19
C ALA A 63 8.91 9.15 -1.59
N HIS A 64 9.70 9.71 -2.52
CA HIS A 64 9.30 9.87 -3.94
C HIS A 64 8.91 8.55 -4.63
N ARG A 65 9.61 7.44 -4.35
CA ARG A 65 9.24 6.13 -4.92
C ARG A 65 7.90 5.64 -4.37
N LEU A 66 7.63 5.90 -3.09
CA LEU A 66 6.37 5.54 -2.47
C LEU A 66 5.21 6.34 -3.07
N TYR A 67 5.36 7.65 -3.27
CA TYR A 67 4.37 8.46 -3.99
C TYR A 67 4.11 7.94 -5.41
N LYS A 68 5.17 7.54 -6.13
CA LYS A 68 5.02 6.91 -7.46
C LYS A 68 4.25 5.59 -7.40
N HIS A 69 4.44 4.78 -6.36
CA HIS A 69 3.72 3.52 -6.16
C HIS A 69 2.24 3.75 -5.83
N VAL A 70 1.94 4.73 -4.96
CA VAL A 70 0.56 5.16 -4.68
C VAL A 70 -0.12 5.64 -5.96
N GLY A 71 0.55 6.49 -6.75
CA GLY A 71 0.00 6.96 -8.03
C GLY A 71 -0.16 5.85 -9.08
N LYS A 72 0.63 4.77 -9.03
CA LYS A 72 0.42 3.58 -9.87
C LYS A 72 -0.84 2.81 -9.43
N LEU A 73 -1.04 2.66 -8.11
CA LEU A 73 -2.19 1.97 -7.55
C LEU A 73 -3.49 2.70 -7.88
N ILE A 74 -3.54 4.03 -7.68
CA ILE A 74 -4.74 4.85 -7.96
C ILE A 74 -5.16 4.71 -9.43
N ARG A 75 -4.21 4.78 -10.38
CA ARG A 75 -4.49 4.63 -11.82
C ARG A 75 -4.95 3.23 -12.25
N MET A 76 -4.79 2.23 -11.40
CA MET A 76 -5.27 0.87 -11.67
C MET A 76 -6.66 0.64 -11.08
N LEU A 77 -7.03 1.39 -10.03
CA LEU A 77 -8.29 1.22 -9.30
C LEU A 77 -9.39 2.19 -9.76
N GLY A 78 -9.03 3.32 -10.39
CA GLY A 78 -9.96 4.25 -11.05
C GLY A 78 -9.96 4.05 -12.55
#